data_AF-A0A2H0SM54-F1
#
_entry.id   AF-A0A2H0SM54-F1
#
_cell.length_a   1.000
_cell.length_b   1.000
_cell.length_c   1.000
_cell.angle_alpha   90.00
_cell.angle_beta   90.00
_cell.angle_gamma   90.00
#
_symmetry.space_group_name_H-M   'P 1'
#
loop_
_entity.id
_entity.type
_entity.pdbx_description
1 polymer ?
#
loop_
_entity_poly.entity_id
_entity_poly.type
_entity_poly.pdbx_seq_one_letter_code
_entity_poly.pdbx_strand_id
1 'polypeptide(L)'
;MKHWLFGCLAFSLVVLSGCTQKIAQQHSLETIQIGEHKLQVAVMRTPEELQQGLSGTDQVPGDGMLFLLPERQEARFWMKDMRYPIDMIWIDGDRVVGVAENVQPPSPGQSLDSLPTISSQQPVT
;
A
#
# COMPACT_ATOMS: atom_id res chain seq x y z
N MET A 1 -57.37 -33.05 -33.55
CA MET A 1 -56.07 -33.69 -33.24
C MET A 1 -54.96 -32.69 -33.55
N LYS A 2 -54.00 -32.57 -32.63
CA LYS A 2 -52.73 -31.81 -32.70
C LYS A 2 -52.64 -30.46 -31.96
N HIS A 3 -52.45 -30.64 -30.64
CA HIS A 3 -51.47 -30.04 -29.73
C HIS A 3 -51.46 -28.52 -29.50
N TRP A 4 -51.94 -28.18 -28.31
CA TRP A 4 -51.80 -26.92 -27.57
C TRP A 4 -50.61 -27.06 -26.60
N LEU A 5 -49.84 -25.97 -26.40
CA LEU A 5 -48.97 -25.63 -25.26
C LEU A 5 -47.82 -26.58 -24.85
N PHE A 6 -46.60 -26.19 -25.17
CA PHE A 6 -45.44 -26.23 -24.26
C PHE A 6 -44.65 -24.95 -24.56
N GLY A 7 -44.52 -23.99 -23.67
CA GLY A 7 -44.05 -24.15 -22.30
C GLY A 7 -42.85 -23.23 -22.19
N CYS A 8 -43.13 -21.93 -22.16
CA CYS A 8 -42.14 -20.88 -21.97
C CYS A 8 -41.65 -20.97 -20.53
N LEU A 9 -40.59 -21.75 -20.29
CA LEU A 9 -39.94 -21.85 -18.99
C LEU A 9 -38.49 -21.43 -19.18
N ALA A 10 -38.32 -20.11 -19.18
CA ALA A 10 -37.08 -19.48 -18.82
C ALA A 10 -36.78 -19.81 -17.36
N PHE A 11 -35.62 -20.40 -17.08
CA PHE A 11 -34.98 -20.21 -15.79
C PHE A 11 -33.49 -20.08 -16.04
N SER A 12 -33.04 -18.83 -15.90
CA SER A 12 -31.67 -18.38 -16.13
C SER A 12 -30.66 -19.29 -15.44
N LEU A 13 -29.62 -19.65 -16.19
CA LEU A 13 -28.34 -19.99 -15.59
C LEU A 13 -27.87 -18.74 -14.84
N VAL A 14 -27.99 -18.74 -13.52
CA VAL A 14 -27.37 -17.74 -12.65
C VAL A 14 -25.87 -17.96 -12.76
N VAL A 15 -25.23 -17.23 -13.66
CA VAL A 15 -23.77 -17.15 -13.73
C VAL A 15 -23.36 -16.42 -12.44
N LEU A 16 -22.92 -17.17 -11.44
CA LEU A 16 -22.15 -16.66 -10.30
C LEU A 16 -20.79 -16.21 -10.84
N SER A 17 -20.78 -15.15 -11.65
CA SER A 17 -19.60 -14.33 -11.87
C SER A 17 -19.34 -13.63 -10.55
N GLY A 18 -18.70 -14.35 -9.64
CA GLY A 18 -17.85 -13.74 -8.64
C GLY A 18 -16.76 -12.99 -9.38
N CYS A 19 -17.10 -11.81 -9.90
CA CYS A 19 -16.13 -10.75 -10.08
C CYS A 19 -15.54 -10.56 -8.70
N THR A 20 -14.43 -11.25 -8.44
CA THR A 20 -13.50 -10.84 -7.42
C THR A 20 -13.01 -9.49 -7.90
N GLN A 21 -13.74 -8.45 -7.52
CA GLN A 21 -13.28 -7.09 -7.66
C GLN A 21 -12.04 -7.05 -6.80
N LYS A 22 -10.87 -7.16 -7.44
CA LYS A 22 -9.68 -6.53 -6.93
C LYS A 22 -10.08 -5.07 -6.78
N ILE A 23 -10.47 -4.69 -5.57
CA ILE A 23 -10.58 -3.31 -5.17
C ILE A 23 -9.16 -2.81 -5.33
N ALA A 24 -8.88 -2.16 -6.46
CA ALA A 24 -7.74 -1.27 -6.57
C ALA A 24 -7.97 -0.27 -5.45
N GLN A 25 -7.24 -0.44 -4.35
CA GLN A 25 -7.36 0.40 -3.18
C GLN A 25 -6.87 1.77 -3.63
N GLN A 26 -7.80 2.61 -4.08
CA GLN A 26 -7.49 3.93 -4.61
C GLN A 26 -7.41 4.85 -3.41
N HIS A 27 -6.25 4.84 -2.76
CA HIS A 27 -5.95 5.73 -1.65
C HIS A 27 -6.11 7.17 -2.14
N SER A 28 -6.97 7.95 -1.48
CA SER A 28 -7.08 9.38 -1.75
C SER A 28 -5.77 10.06 -1.38
N LEU A 29 -5.25 10.88 -2.29
CA LEU A 29 -4.05 11.67 -2.01
C LEU A 29 -4.41 12.85 -1.09
N GLU A 30 -3.59 13.05 -0.07
CA GLU A 30 -3.66 14.22 0.82
C GLU A 30 -2.44 15.12 0.56
N THR A 31 -2.62 16.44 0.68
CA THR A 31 -1.48 17.38 0.58
C THR A 31 -0.88 17.62 1.95
N ILE A 32 0.40 17.33 2.10
CA ILE A 32 1.19 17.66 3.29
C ILE A 32 2.23 18.72 2.97
N GLN A 33 2.79 19.34 4.00
CA GLN A 33 3.87 20.31 3.88
C GLN A 33 5.06 19.89 4.74
N ILE A 34 6.24 19.81 4.13
CA ILE A 34 7.52 19.56 4.81
C ILE A 34 8.45 20.72 4.47
N GLY A 35 8.70 21.59 5.45
CA GLY A 35 9.37 22.88 5.19
C GLY A 35 8.60 23.71 4.16
N GLU A 36 9.27 24.10 3.07
CA GLU A 36 8.66 24.87 1.97
C GLU A 36 8.03 23.98 0.89
N HIS A 37 8.16 22.65 0.99
CA HIS A 37 7.69 21.71 -0.03
C HIS A 37 6.28 21.23 0.28
N LYS A 38 5.39 21.34 -0.71
CA LYS A 38 4.05 20.71 -0.68
C LYS A 38 4.10 19.40 -1.44
N LEU A 39 3.66 18.31 -0.81
CA LEU A 39 3.70 16.96 -1.36
C LEU A 39 2.29 16.38 -1.34
N GLN A 40 1.90 15.70 -2.42
CA GLN A 40 0.68 14.91 -2.48
C GLN A 40 1.00 13.45 -2.16
N VAL A 41 0.52 12.94 -1.04
CA VAL A 41 0.88 11.61 -0.55
C VAL A 41 -0.34 10.74 -0.30
N ALA A 42 -0.21 9.43 -0.50
CA ALA A 42 -1.20 8.47 -0.02
C ALA A 42 -1.02 8.27 1.50
N VAL A 43 -2.11 8.20 2.27
CA VAL A 43 -2.04 8.12 3.75
C VAL A 43 -2.49 6.75 4.25
N MET A 44 -1.58 6.01 4.88
CA MET A 44 -1.84 4.70 5.48
C MET A 44 -2.17 4.85 6.96
N ARG A 45 -3.27 4.24 7.41
CA ARG A 45 -3.78 4.36 8.78
C ARG A 45 -4.02 3.01 9.45
N THR A 46 -4.41 1.99 8.70
CA THR A 46 -4.70 0.66 9.27
C THR A 46 -3.46 -0.22 9.33
N PRO A 47 -3.40 -1.23 10.24
CA PRO A 47 -2.29 -2.18 10.27
C PRO A 47 -2.03 -2.87 8.92
N GLU A 48 -3.09 -3.18 8.17
CA GLU A 48 -2.99 -3.80 6.85
C GLU A 48 -2.37 -2.86 5.82
N GLU A 49 -2.77 -1.58 5.84
CA GLU A 49 -2.20 -0.53 4.97
C GLU A 49 -0.72 -0.26 5.30
N LEU A 50 -0.38 -0.16 6.59
CA LEU A 50 0.99 0.03 7.06
C LEU A 50 1.88 -1.17 6.69
N GLN A 51 1.36 -2.40 6.80
CA GLN A 51 2.08 -3.61 6.43
C GLN A 51 2.28 -3.73 4.92
N GLN A 52 1.27 -3.39 4.12
CA GLN A 52 1.34 -3.44 2.66
C GLN A 52 2.33 -2.41 2.13
N GLY A 53 2.19 -1.15 2.55
CA GLY A 53 2.99 -0.03 2.05
C GLY A 53 3.04 0.02 0.52
N LEU A 54 4.26 0.16 -0.02
CA LEU A 54 4.52 0.18 -1.46
C LEU A 54 4.80 -1.21 -2.08
N SER A 55 4.68 -2.29 -1.30
CA SER A 55 4.97 -3.65 -1.75
C SER A 55 4.14 -4.00 -2.99
N GLY A 56 4.79 -4.54 -4.02
CA GLY A 56 4.13 -4.97 -5.26
C GLY A 56 3.63 -3.85 -6.18
N THR A 57 3.79 -2.58 -5.81
CA THR A 57 3.45 -1.43 -6.67
C THR A 57 4.52 -1.21 -7.74
N ASP A 58 4.12 -0.61 -8.87
CA ASP A 58 5.03 -0.31 -9.98
C ASP A 58 5.57 1.14 -9.96
N GLN A 59 4.94 2.02 -9.17
CA GLN A 59 5.34 3.41 -8.99
C GLN A 59 4.84 3.97 -7.65
N VAL A 60 5.46 5.06 -7.20
CA VAL A 60 5.04 5.81 -6.01
C VAL A 60 3.71 6.54 -6.29
N PRO A 61 2.71 6.48 -5.39
CA PRO A 61 1.48 7.24 -5.53
C PRO A 61 1.71 8.74 -5.25
N GLY A 62 1.42 9.60 -6.23
CA GLY A 62 1.70 11.03 -6.12
C GLY A 62 3.18 11.28 -5.91
N ASP A 63 3.52 11.98 -4.82
CA ASP A 63 4.88 12.27 -4.39
C ASP A 63 5.38 11.30 -3.30
N GLY A 64 4.52 10.43 -2.74
CA GLY A 64 4.92 9.57 -1.63
C GLY A 64 3.79 8.87 -0.89
N MET A 65 4.17 8.17 0.17
CA MET A 65 3.25 7.50 1.10
C MET A 65 3.58 7.92 2.53
N LEU A 66 2.57 8.38 3.26
CA LEU A 66 2.65 8.77 4.66
C LEU A 66 2.07 7.66 5.55
N PHE A 67 2.88 7.16 6.46
CA PHE A 67 2.50 6.15 7.45
C PHE A 67 2.15 6.87 8.76
N LEU A 68 0.89 6.80 9.19
CA LEU A 68 0.48 7.32 10.50
C LEU A 68 0.48 6.17 11.50
N LEU A 69 1.44 6.19 12.44
CA LEU A 69 1.54 5.11 13.41
C LEU A 69 0.49 5.31 14.51
N PRO A 70 -0.14 4.22 15.00
CA PRO A 70 -1.18 4.32 16.02
C PRO A 70 -0.65 4.80 17.38
N GLU A 71 0.65 4.62 17.62
CA GLU A 71 1.36 5.04 18.82
C GLU A 71 2.81 5.39 18.49
N ARG A 72 3.42 6.19 19.36
CA ARG A 72 4.84 6.55 19.23
C ARG A 72 5.71 5.32 19.47
N GLN A 73 6.44 4.86 18.45
CA GLN A 73 7.22 3.63 18.52
C GLN A 73 8.46 3.67 17.61
N GLU A 74 9.39 2.73 17.80
CA GLU A 74 10.46 2.50 16.83
C GLU A 74 9.85 1.95 15.55
N ALA A 75 9.88 2.75 14.48
CA ALA A 75 9.31 2.35 13.20
C ALA A 75 10.29 1.44 12.48
N ARG A 76 9.83 0.27 12.03
CA ARG A 76 10.64 -0.73 11.32
C ARG A 76 10.00 -1.05 9.99
N PHE A 77 10.75 -0.82 8.92
CA PHE A 77 10.33 -1.10 7.56
C PHE A 77 11.23 -2.14 6.93
N TRP A 78 10.71 -2.82 5.92
CA TRP A 78 11.47 -3.71 5.05
C TRP A 78 11.20 -3.34 3.59
N MET A 79 11.99 -3.90 2.68
CA MET A 79 11.83 -3.68 1.23
C MET A 79 11.20 -4.88 0.53
N LYS A 80 10.44 -5.72 1.25
CA LYS A 80 9.83 -6.92 0.68
C LYS A 80 8.92 -6.55 -0.50
N ASP A 81 9.08 -7.27 -1.61
CA ASP A 81 8.31 -7.06 -2.85
C ASP A 81 8.38 -5.64 -3.46
N MET A 82 9.40 -4.85 -3.11
CA MET A 82 9.66 -3.54 -3.72
C MET A 82 10.29 -3.67 -5.12
N ARG A 83 9.94 -2.75 -6.02
CA ARG A 83 10.42 -2.74 -7.42
C ARG A 83 11.33 -1.57 -7.78
N TYR A 84 11.44 -0.57 -6.90
CA TYR A 84 12.20 0.66 -7.13
C TYR A 84 12.76 1.16 -5.79
N PRO A 85 13.87 1.93 -5.80
CA PRO A 85 14.43 2.51 -4.59
C PRO A 85 13.55 3.63 -4.05
N ILE A 86 13.59 3.84 -2.74
CA ILE A 86 12.87 4.94 -2.06
C ILE A 86 13.74 5.59 -0.99
N ASP A 87 13.40 6.84 -0.66
CA ASP A 87 13.86 7.49 0.56
C ASP A 87 12.84 7.26 1.66
N MET A 88 13.31 7.01 2.89
CA MET A 88 12.47 6.90 4.09
C MET A 88 12.77 8.09 4.99
N ILE A 89 11.74 8.87 5.33
CA ILE A 89 11.85 10.05 6.20
C ILE A 89 11.02 9.77 7.45
N TRP A 90 11.66 9.81 8.62
CA TRP A 90 10.95 9.68 9.90
C TRP A 90 10.65 11.05 10.49
N ILE A 91 9.40 11.23 10.88
CA ILE A 91 8.87 12.47 11.43
C ILE A 91 8.33 12.17 12.83
N ASP A 92 8.66 13.01 13.81
CA ASP A 92 8.10 12.96 15.15
C ASP A 92 7.52 14.34 15.48
N GLY A 93 6.19 14.42 15.61
CA GLY A 93 5.49 15.70 15.69
C GLY A 93 5.71 16.56 14.45
N ASP A 94 6.29 17.75 14.62
CA ASP A 94 6.56 18.73 13.56
C ASP A 94 8.02 18.68 13.05
N ARG A 95 8.78 17.63 13.41
CA ARG A 95 10.21 17.54 13.13
C ARG A 95 10.58 16.29 12.36
N VAL A 96 11.42 16.45 11.33
CA VAL A 96 12.16 15.34 10.73
C VAL A 96 13.27 14.93 11.70
N VAL A 97 13.29 13.65 12.07
CA VAL A 97 14.22 13.09 13.06
C VAL A 97 15.18 12.05 12.48
N GLY A 98 14.99 11.67 11.22
CA GLY A 98 15.90 10.79 10.52
C GLY A 98 15.54 10.64 9.05
N VAL A 99 16.53 10.25 8.25
CA VAL A 99 16.37 9.93 6.84
C VAL A 99 17.22 8.70 6.52
N ALA A 100 16.68 7.79 5.71
CA ALA A 100 17.45 6.76 5.01
C ALA A 100 17.23 6.96 3.51
N GLU A 101 18.29 7.33 2.81
CA GLU A 101 18.24 7.68 1.38
C GLU A 101 18.53 6.45 0.51
N ASN A 102 17.89 6.41 -0.66
CA ASN A 102 18.13 5.47 -1.74
C ASN A 102 18.14 3.99 -1.29
N VAL A 103 17.17 3.64 -0.44
CA VAL A 103 17.00 2.28 0.07
C VAL A 103 16.63 1.37 -1.11
N GLN A 104 17.47 0.39 -1.39
CA GLN A 104 17.34 -0.46 -2.58
C GLN A 104 16.28 -1.57 -2.39
N PRO A 105 15.58 -1.98 -3.46
CA PRO A 105 14.81 -3.21 -3.43
C PRO A 105 15.73 -4.43 -3.21
N PRO A 106 15.18 -5.59 -2.78
CA PRO A 106 15.92 -6.82 -2.66
C PRO A 106 16.61 -7.20 -3.97
N SER A 107 17.83 -7.74 -3.88
CA SER A 107 18.53 -8.23 -5.06
C SER A 107 17.80 -9.42 -5.68
N PRO A 108 17.85 -9.61 -7.02
CA PRO A 108 17.26 -10.78 -7.65
C PRO A 108 17.74 -12.09 -7.01
N GLY A 109 16.81 -12.93 -6.56
CA GLY A 109 17.11 -14.21 -5.91
C GLY A 109 17.49 -14.12 -4.43
N GLN A 110 17.47 -12.93 -3.83
CA GLN A 110 17.61 -12.79 -2.37
C GLN A 110 16.42 -13.42 -1.66
N SER A 111 16.67 -14.15 -0.58
CA SER A 111 15.61 -14.71 0.26
C SER A 111 14.83 -13.59 0.95
N LEU A 112 13.51 -13.58 0.75
CA LEU A 112 12.60 -12.61 1.36
C LEU A 112 12.44 -12.81 2.88
N ASP A 113 12.78 -13.99 3.40
CA ASP A 113 12.66 -14.34 4.82
C ASP A 113 13.81 -13.78 5.67
N SER A 114 14.85 -13.27 5.03
CA SER A 114 16.09 -12.77 5.67
C SER A 114 16.41 -11.33 5.29
N LEU A 115 15.40 -10.57 4.87
CA LEU A 115 15.61 -9.16 4.51
C LEU A 115 15.96 -8.33 5.74
N PRO A 116 16.93 -7.41 5.63
CA PRO A 116 17.20 -6.46 6.69
C PRO A 116 16.00 -5.51 6.87
N THR A 117 15.80 -5.06 8.10
CA THR A 117 14.86 -3.99 8.42
C THR A 117 15.59 -2.66 8.50
N ILE A 118 14.93 -1.61 8.03
CA ILE A 118 15.33 -0.22 8.18
C ILE A 118 14.53 0.35 9.35
N SER A 119 15.23 0.74 10.42
CA SER A 119 14.62 1.26 11.65
C SER A 119 14.79 2.77 11.78
N SER A 120 13.82 3.42 12.41
CA SER A 120 14.00 4.79 12.91
C SER A 120 15.09 4.85 14.00
N GLN A 121 15.82 5.96 14.08
CA GLN A 121 16.88 6.16 15.08
C GLN A 121 16.31 6.38 16.50
N GLN A 122 15.03 6.74 16.60
CA GLN A 122 14.29 6.96 17.84
C GLN A 122 12.81 6.64 17.63
N PRO A 123 11.99 6.51 18.70
CA PRO A 123 10.56 6.37 18.57
C PRO A 123 9.90 7.59 17.91
N VAL A 124 8.98 7.35 16.97
CA VAL A 124 8.28 8.34 16.15
C VAL A 124 6.77 8.05 16.07
N THR A 125 5.99 9.06 15.66
CA THR A 125 4.52 9.01 15.53
C THR A 125 4.06 9.01 14.08
#